data_AF-A0A5C7FD74-F1
#
_entry.id   AF-A0A5C7FD74-F1
#
_cell.length_a   1.000
_cell.length_b   1.000
_cell.length_c   1.000
_cell.angle_alpha   90.00
_cell.angle_beta   90.00
_cell.angle_gamma   90.00
#
_symmetry.space_group_name_H-M   'P 1'
#
loop_
_entity.id
_entity.type
_entity.pdbx_description
1 polymer ?
#
loop_
_entity_poly.entity_id
_entity_poly.type
_entity_poly.pdbx_seq_one_letter_code
_entity_poly.pdbx_strand_id
1 'polypeptide(L)'
;MYLIMAKTRMTPFSRLLLFLLVFLPLAYFGASYYNGEDPVANIKNALGMNDSPRTEQPSGSTTSNSSDNKPATFENVQDLRDEITELKVDLAVTKEKLARCQADNVE
;
A
#
# COMPACT_ATOMS: atom_id res chain seq x y z
N MET A 1 25.91 -51.24 0.71
CA MET A 1 26.23 -49.80 0.80
C MET A 1 24.97 -49.08 1.27
N TYR A 2 24.86 -48.82 2.58
CA TYR A 2 23.68 -48.13 3.14
C TYR A 2 23.91 -46.62 3.06
N LEU A 3 23.04 -45.92 2.33
CA LEU A 3 23.07 -44.47 2.23
C LEU A 3 22.43 -43.90 3.50
N ILE A 4 23.26 -43.40 4.41
CA ILE A 4 22.80 -42.78 5.66
C ILE A 4 22.07 -41.51 5.27
N MET A 5 20.74 -41.54 5.37
CA MET A 5 19.89 -40.39 5.11
C MET A 5 20.05 -39.40 6.26
N ALA A 6 20.79 -38.32 6.03
CA ALA A 6 20.99 -37.24 6.99
C ALA A 6 19.64 -36.55 7.25
N LYS A 7 19.00 -36.90 8.37
CA LYS A 7 17.78 -36.24 8.83
C LYS A 7 18.14 -34.85 9.35
N THR A 8 17.93 -33.81 8.56
CA THR A 8 18.15 -32.42 8.97
C THR A 8 17.28 -32.09 10.17
N ARG A 9 17.90 -32.04 11.35
CA ARG A 9 17.27 -31.61 12.60
C ARG A 9 17.25 -30.08 12.58
N MET A 10 16.11 -29.49 12.22
CA MET A 10 15.96 -28.03 12.37
C MET A 10 15.98 -27.65 13.84
N THR A 11 16.87 -26.71 14.17
CA THR A 11 16.94 -26.11 15.50
C THR A 11 15.69 -25.25 15.74
N PRO A 12 15.25 -25.08 16.99
CA PRO A 12 14.13 -24.19 17.31
C PRO A 12 14.39 -22.75 16.83
N PHE A 13 15.65 -22.31 16.84
CA PHE A 13 16.07 -21.03 16.27
C PHE A 13 15.82 -20.95 14.76
N SER A 14 16.13 -22.02 14.00
CA SER A 14 15.85 -22.08 12.57
C SER A 14 14.35 -22.01 12.28
N ARG A 15 13.51 -22.63 13.11
CA ARG A 15 12.05 -22.50 12.99
C ARG A 15 11.56 -21.07 13.19
N LEU A 16 12.12 -20.35 14.17
CA LEU A 16 11.82 -18.93 14.39
C LEU A 16 12.27 -18.08 13.20
N LEU A 17 13.47 -18.32 12.67
CA LEU A 17 13.99 -17.59 11.50
C LEU A 17 13.09 -17.78 10.27
N LEU A 18 12.63 -19.00 10.03
CA LEU A 18 11.69 -19.29 8.94
C LEU A 18 10.34 -18.60 9.14
N PHE A 19 9.82 -18.57 10.37
CA PHE A 19 8.62 -17.80 10.69
C PHE A 19 8.82 -16.31 10.42
N LEU A 20 9.93 -15.74 10.90
CA LEU A 20 10.23 -14.32 10.74
C LEU A 20 10.39 -13.93 9.28
N LEU A 21 11.00 -14.80 8.46
CA LEU A 21 11.21 -14.53 7.03
C LEU A 21 9.90 -14.30 6.26
N VAL A 22 8.80 -14.93 6.69
CA VAL A 22 7.47 -14.73 6.11
C VAL A 22 6.69 -13.68 6.89
N PHE A 23 6.74 -13.71 8.22
CA PHE A 23 5.94 -12.83 9.06
C PHE A 23 6.38 -11.37 8.98
N LEU A 24 7.68 -11.11 8.86
CA LEU A 24 8.22 -9.76 8.82
C LEU A 24 7.77 -8.95 7.58
N PRO A 25 7.81 -9.48 6.33
CA PRO A 25 7.24 -8.76 5.20
C PRO A 25 5.72 -8.59 5.34
N LEU A 26 4.98 -9.58 5.84
CA LEU A 26 3.54 -9.41 6.06
C LEU A 26 3.23 -8.30 7.09
N ALA A 27 3.97 -8.27 8.19
CA ALA A 27 3.83 -7.25 9.23
C ALA A 27 4.17 -5.86 8.68
N TYR A 28 5.22 -5.75 7.86
CA TYR A 28 5.57 -4.50 7.18
C TYR A 28 4.44 -4.02 6.26
N PHE A 29 3.89 -4.91 5.42
CA PHE A 29 2.76 -4.56 4.54
C PHE A 29 1.53 -4.13 5.34
N GLY A 30 1.21 -4.83 6.43
CA GLY A 30 0.09 -4.46 7.31
C GLY A 30 0.30 -3.11 7.99
N ALA A 31 1.51 -2.84 8.47
CA ALA A 31 1.86 -1.55 9.07
C ALA A 31 1.80 -0.41 8.05
N SER A 32 2.33 -0.60 6.84
CA SER A 32 2.26 0.40 5.78
C SER A 32 0.81 0.67 5.34
N TYR A 33 -0.01 -0.38 5.19
CA TYR A 33 -1.43 -0.19 4.85
C TYR A 33 -2.19 0.58 5.93
N TYR A 34 -1.92 0.31 7.21
CA TYR A 34 -2.52 1.07 8.32
C TYR A 34 -2.11 2.55 8.31
N ASN A 35 -0.88 2.86 7.93
CA ASN A 35 -0.38 4.23 7.80
C ASN A 35 -0.74 4.90 6.47
N GLY A 36 -1.41 4.19 5.55
CA GLY A 36 -1.75 4.69 4.22
C GLY A 36 -0.57 4.77 3.25
N GLU A 37 0.53 4.08 3.56
CA GLU A 37 1.74 4.01 2.73
C GLU A 37 1.67 2.82 1.77
N ASP A 38 2.26 2.95 0.58
CA ASP A 38 2.46 1.81 -0.34
C ASP A 38 3.77 1.07 0.00
N PRO A 39 3.71 -0.15 0.58
CA PRO A 39 4.89 -0.92 0.92
C PRO A 39 5.70 -1.35 -0.31
N VAL A 40 5.06 -1.58 -1.46
CA VAL A 40 5.74 -2.02 -2.69
C VAL A 40 6.54 -0.87 -3.29
N ALA A 41 5.96 0.32 -3.36
CA ALA A 41 6.66 1.51 -3.83
C ALA A 41 7.88 1.85 -2.95
N ASN A 42 7.73 1.75 -1.62
CA ASN A 42 8.83 1.96 -0.68
C ASN A 42 9.97 0.95 -0.86
N ILE A 43 9.66 -0.34 -1.03
CA ILE A 43 10.66 -1.38 -1.29
C ILE A 43 11.38 -1.11 -2.61
N LYS A 44 10.66 -0.76 -3.69
CA LYS A 44 11.26 -0.44 -4.99
C LYS A 44 12.21 0.76 -4.90
N ASN A 45 11.84 1.79 -4.15
CA ASN A 45 12.69 2.96 -3.91
C ASN A 45 13.92 2.59 -3.07
N ALA A 46 13.74 1.82 -1.99
CA ALA A 46 14.82 1.37 -1.11
C ALA A 46 15.83 0.45 -1.82
N LEU A 47 15.37 -0.38 -2.76
CA LEU A 47 16.23 -1.23 -3.59
C LEU A 47 16.85 -0.49 -4.79
N GLY A 48 16.53 0.78 -4.99
CA GLY A 48 17.09 1.60 -6.07
C GLY A 48 16.65 1.16 -7.47
N MET A 49 15.52 0.44 -7.61
CA MET A 49 14.98 -0.03 -8.89
C MET A 49 14.16 1.04 -9.62
N ASN A 50 14.49 2.33 -9.41
CA ASN A 50 13.89 3.43 -10.17
C ASN A 50 14.77 3.70 -11.40
N ASP A 51 14.22 3.52 -12.62
CA ASP A 51 14.88 3.80 -13.90
C ASP A 51 15.20 5.30 -14.15
N SER A 52 15.17 6.15 -13.13
CA SER A 52 15.47 7.59 -13.22
C SER A 52 16.94 7.88 -12.90
N PRO A 53 17.58 8.82 -13.62
CA PRO A 53 18.96 9.21 -13.37
C PRO A 53 19.12 9.73 -11.94
N ARG A 54 20.06 9.11 -11.23
CA ARG A 54 20.43 9.35 -9.84
C ARG A 54 20.76 10.82 -9.60
N THR A 55 19.81 11.56 -9.02
CA THR A 55 20.13 12.79 -8.29
C THR A 55 20.30 12.41 -6.83
N GLU A 56 21.52 12.53 -6.33
CA GLU A 56 21.83 12.34 -4.92
C GLU A 56 20.95 13.28 -4.08
N GLN A 57 20.24 12.75 -3.08
CA GLN A 57 19.58 13.57 -2.07
C GLN A 57 19.85 12.99 -0.67
N PRO A 58 20.23 13.83 0.32
CA PRO A 58 20.68 13.36 1.62
C PRO A 58 19.51 12.88 2.47
N SER A 59 19.79 11.92 3.35
CA SER A 59 18.87 11.40 4.37
C SER A 59 18.15 12.52 5.13
N GLY A 60 16.83 12.54 4.99
CA GLY A 60 15.94 13.41 5.73
C GLY A 60 14.50 13.10 5.34
N SER A 61 13.77 12.48 6.28
CA SER A 61 12.32 12.22 6.26
C SER A 61 11.54 13.09 5.27
N THR A 62 11.06 12.51 4.18
CA THR A 62 10.08 13.18 3.32
C THR A 62 9.00 12.17 2.98
N THR A 63 7.86 12.33 3.64
CA THR A 63 6.54 11.94 3.15
C THR A 63 6.45 12.30 1.67
N SER A 64 6.58 11.31 0.79
CA SER A 64 6.37 11.49 -0.64
C SER A 64 5.19 10.61 -1.03
N ASN A 65 4.01 11.18 -0.89
CA ASN A 65 2.81 10.73 -1.60
C ASN A 65 3.13 10.82 -3.10
N SER A 66 3.47 9.69 -3.71
CA SER A 66 3.50 9.56 -5.18
C SER A 66 2.31 8.71 -5.59
N SER A 67 1.13 9.31 -5.53
CA SER A 67 0.07 8.98 -6.50
C SER A 67 0.40 9.83 -7.73
N ASP A 68 0.80 9.18 -8.81
CA ASP A 68 1.15 9.75 -10.12
C ASP A 68 2.19 10.89 -10.11
N ASN A 69 3.34 10.62 -10.73
CA ASN A 69 4.36 11.62 -11.04
C ASN A 69 3.87 12.61 -12.12
N LYS A 70 2.88 13.43 -11.80
CA LYS A 70 2.58 14.67 -12.52
C LYS A 70 2.90 15.81 -11.55
N PRO A 71 3.77 16.77 -11.91
CA PRO A 71 4.10 17.89 -11.03
C PRO A 71 2.81 18.57 -10.60
N ALA A 72 2.75 19.04 -9.35
CA ALA A 72 1.60 19.79 -8.81
C ALA A 72 1.51 21.16 -9.50
N THR A 73 1.08 21.14 -10.76
CA THR A 73 0.67 22.30 -11.54
C THR A 73 -0.71 22.71 -11.06
N PHE A 74 -1.01 24.01 -11.10
CA PHE A 74 -2.32 24.58 -10.73
C PHE A 74 -3.50 23.82 -11.36
N GLU A 75 -3.32 23.34 -12.58
CA GLU A 75 -4.26 22.53 -13.36
C GLU A 75 -4.58 21.18 -12.68
N ASN A 76 -3.57 20.42 -12.23
CA ASN A 76 -3.81 19.14 -11.56
C ASN A 76 -4.50 19.32 -10.21
N VAL A 77 -4.20 20.40 -9.48
CA VAL A 77 -4.89 20.67 -8.21
C VAL A 77 -6.36 21.01 -8.45
N GLN A 78 -6.68 21.62 -9.59
CA GLN A 78 -8.05 21.96 -9.98
C GLN A 78 -8.83 20.71 -10.39
N ASP A 79 -8.26 19.87 -11.27
CA ASP A 79 -8.87 18.59 -11.68
C ASP A 79 -9.19 17.69 -10.47
N LEU A 80 -8.25 17.59 -9.51
CA LEU A 80 -8.45 16.81 -8.28
C LEU A 80 -9.53 17.41 -7.36
N ARG A 81 -9.71 18.74 -7.36
CA ARG A 81 -10.78 19.41 -6.59
C ARG A 81 -12.14 19.16 -7.23
N ASP A 82 -12.20 19.14 -8.55
CA ASP A 82 -13.42 18.89 -9.31
C ASP A 82 -13.85 17.42 -9.14
N GLU A 83 -12.91 16.49 -9.21
CA GLU A 83 -13.17 15.06 -8.96
C GLU A 83 -13.66 14.81 -7.53
N ILE A 84 -13.06 15.43 -6.50
CA ILE A 84 -13.57 15.33 -5.12
C ILE A 84 -15.00 15.88 -4.99
N THR A 85 -15.35 16.91 -5.76
CA THR A 85 -16.68 17.52 -5.72
C THR A 85 -17.70 16.61 -6.40
N GLU A 86 -17.35 16.05 -7.57
CA GLU A 86 -18.16 15.09 -8.31
C GLU A 86 -18.44 13.84 -7.48
N LEU A 87 -17.40 13.21 -6.92
CA LEU A 87 -17.55 12.01 -6.08
C LEU A 87 -18.44 12.25 -4.86
N LYS A 88 -18.39 13.45 -4.26
CA LYS A 88 -19.25 13.82 -3.14
C LYS A 88 -20.72 13.94 -3.55
N VAL A 89 -20.99 14.51 -4.72
CA VAL A 89 -22.35 14.62 -5.26
C VAL A 89 -22.90 13.23 -5.54
N ASP A 90 -22.11 12.35 -6.15
CA ASP A 90 -22.54 10.98 -6.46
C ASP A 90 -22.85 10.17 -5.21
N LEU A 91 -22.05 10.32 -4.14
CA LEU A 91 -22.36 9.71 -2.85
C LEU A 91 -23.65 10.26 -2.23
N ALA A 92 -23.93 11.55 -2.36
CA ALA A 92 -25.17 12.13 -1.84
C ALA A 92 -26.39 11.58 -2.59
N VAL A 93 -26.34 11.55 -3.92
CA VAL A 93 -27.41 11.02 -4.77
C VAL A 93 -27.63 9.53 -4.51
N THR A 94 -26.55 8.76 -4.38
CA THR A 94 -26.64 7.32 -4.11
C THR A 94 -27.25 7.05 -2.74
N LYS A 95 -26.87 7.81 -1.72
CA LYS A 95 -27.48 7.72 -0.37
C LYS A 95 -28.96 8.08 -0.37
N GLU A 96 -29.35 9.12 -1.12
CA GLU A 96 -30.75 9.51 -1.25
C GLU A 96 -31.59 8.40 -1.94
N LYS A 97 -31.07 7.82 -3.03
CA LYS A 97 -31.71 6.67 -3.69
C LYS A 97 -31.88 5.49 -2.74
N LEU A 98 -30.87 5.21 -1.92
CA LEU A 98 -30.93 4.14 -0.92
C LEU A 98 -31.99 4.41 0.14
N ALA A 99 -32.07 5.65 0.64
CA ALA A 99 -33.07 6.07 1.62
C ALA A 99 -34.50 5.96 1.07
N ARG A 100 -34.71 6.29 -0.22
CA ARG A 100 -36.00 6.11 -0.89
C ARG A 100 -36.38 4.64 -1.05
N CYS A 101 -35.47 3.80 -1.55
CA CYS A 101 -35.73 2.37 -1.69
C CYS A 101 -35.95 1.66 -0.34
N GLN A 102 -35.30 2.14 0.73
CA GLN A 102 -35.46 1.59 2.07
C GLN A 102 -36.78 2.04 2.73
N ALA A 103 -37.28 3.23 2.41
CA ALA A 103 -38.60 3.68 2.85
C ALA A 103 -39.73 2.92 2.12
N ASP A 104 -39.57 2.64 0.82
CA ASP A 104 -40.55 1.88 0.02
C ASP A 104 -40.62 0.37 0.39
N ASN A 105 -39.64 -0.17 1.13
CA ASN A 105 -39.63 -1.56 1.60
C ASN A 105 -40.22 -1.76 3.02
N VAL A 106 -40.80 -0.72 3.62
CA VAL A 106 -41.34 -0.74 5.00
C VAL A 106 -42.88 -0.68 5.04
N GLU A 107 -43.56 -0.91 3.92
CA GLU A 107 -45.04 -1.07 3.85
C GLU A 107 -45.46 -2.51 3.56
#